data_AF-A0A397C2I2-F1
#
_entry.id   AF-A0A397C2I2-F1
#
_cell.length_a   1.000
_cell.length_b   1.000
_cell.length_c   1.000
_cell.angle_alpha   90.00
_cell.angle_beta   90.00
_cell.angle_gamma   90.00
#
_symmetry.space_group_name_H-M   'P 1'
#
loop_
_entity.id
_entity.type
_entity.pdbx_description
1 polymer ?
#
loop_
_entity_poly.entity_id
_entity_poly.type
_entity_poly.pdbx_seq_one_letter_code
_entity_poly.pdbx_strand_id
1 'polypeptide(L)'
;MAKQSKRSSAEEKQVSTKKAKRDSKVQYTGWEVPHANYTLDSVNVRDLTPEGFYDTYVKTRRPVVIKGFLQDPSFVAPTKWTNAYLTRQAGSQKLMVEERASTADSYGQGNEVPMTFAEFIRLLEAKDTLHYLTTQDVEADPETDRPQLMAPFVQALSGDFPVSPALMVRPAFRR
;
A
#
# COMPACT_ATOMS: atom_id res chain seq x y z
N MET A 1 49.68 30.60 -9.96
CA MET A 1 48.48 29.74 -10.02
C MET A 1 47.46 30.25 -9.00
N ALA A 2 46.16 30.05 -9.28
CA ALA A 2 44.97 30.56 -8.58
C ALA A 2 44.54 32.01 -8.91
N LYS A 3 43.74 32.14 -9.98
CA LYS A 3 42.81 33.26 -10.17
C LYS A 3 41.58 33.01 -9.28
N GLN A 4 41.33 33.89 -8.32
CA GLN A 4 40.00 34.05 -7.71
C GLN A 4 39.05 34.63 -8.76
N SER A 5 38.04 33.86 -9.14
CA SER A 5 36.90 34.35 -9.92
C SER A 5 35.70 34.47 -8.98
N LYS A 6 35.35 35.71 -8.65
CA LYS A 6 34.07 36.10 -8.06
C LYS A 6 32.96 35.66 -9.01
N ARG A 7 32.12 34.71 -8.61
CA ARG A 7 30.82 34.47 -9.26
C ARG A 7 29.76 35.30 -8.56
N SER A 8 29.10 36.08 -9.38
CA SER A 8 28.05 37.06 -9.12
C SER A 8 26.81 36.44 -8.49
N SER A 9 26.22 37.19 -7.56
CA SER A 9 24.83 37.07 -7.10
C SER A 9 23.89 36.96 -8.30
N ALA A 10 23.20 35.82 -8.42
CA ALA A 10 22.12 35.63 -9.37
C ALA A 10 20.81 35.94 -8.65
N GLU A 11 20.04 36.85 -9.25
CA GLU A 11 18.75 37.35 -8.78
C GLU A 11 17.79 36.23 -8.37
N GLU A 12 17.36 36.28 -7.10
CA GLU A 12 16.19 35.55 -6.63
C GLU A 12 14.94 36.10 -7.35
N LYS A 13 14.50 35.39 -8.39
CA LYS A 13 13.15 35.58 -8.91
C LYS A 13 12.16 35.11 -7.84
N GLN A 14 11.61 36.07 -7.10
CA GLN A 14 10.42 35.87 -6.27
C GLN A 14 9.27 35.38 -7.15
N VAL A 15 9.10 34.07 -7.21
CA VAL A 15 7.87 33.45 -7.70
C VAL A 15 6.81 33.75 -6.64
N SER A 16 5.90 34.67 -6.95
CA SER A 16 4.76 34.93 -6.07
C SER A 16 3.90 33.67 -6.00
N THR A 17 4.07 32.88 -4.94
CA THR A 17 3.15 31.79 -4.62
C THR A 17 1.85 32.44 -4.20
N LYS A 18 0.92 32.62 -5.14
CA LYS A 18 -0.48 32.87 -4.83
C LYS A 18 -0.94 31.66 -4.01
N LYS A 19 -0.98 31.80 -2.68
CA LYS A 19 -1.64 30.83 -1.79
C LYS A 19 -3.07 30.71 -2.29
N ALA A 20 -3.36 29.62 -2.99
CA ALA A 20 -4.74 29.22 -3.21
C ALA A 20 -5.39 29.15 -1.83
N LYS A 21 -6.38 30.01 -1.57
CA LYS A 21 -7.28 29.83 -0.45
C LYS A 21 -7.89 28.44 -0.66
N ARG A 22 -7.48 27.46 0.14
CA ARG A 22 -8.16 26.16 0.21
C ARG A 22 -9.57 26.48 0.69
N ASP A 23 -10.49 26.49 -0.25
CA ASP A 23 -11.89 26.64 0.04
C ASP A 23 -12.38 25.40 0.80
N SER A 24 -13.19 25.71 1.81
CA SER A 24 -14.11 24.92 2.62
C SER A 24 -13.93 23.38 2.71
N LYS A 25 -13.84 22.93 3.97
CA LYS A 25 -14.05 21.56 4.48
C LYS A 25 -14.67 20.61 3.45
N VAL A 26 -13.90 19.64 2.97
CA VAL A 26 -14.44 18.47 2.27
C VAL A 26 -15.42 17.80 3.23
N GLN A 27 -16.72 17.95 2.97
CA GLN A 27 -17.76 17.30 3.76
C GLN A 27 -17.85 15.85 3.29
N TYR A 28 -17.45 14.92 4.16
CA TYR A 28 -17.61 13.50 3.89
C TYR A 28 -19.11 13.17 3.87
N THR A 29 -19.59 12.63 2.74
CA THR A 29 -21.00 12.22 2.54
C THR A 29 -21.13 10.71 2.34
N GLY A 30 -20.14 9.95 2.81
CA GLY A 30 -20.14 8.48 2.74
C GLY A 30 -20.84 7.85 3.94
N TRP A 31 -20.65 6.54 4.09
CA TRP A 31 -21.20 5.77 5.20
C TRP A 31 -20.71 6.26 6.57
N GLU A 32 -21.63 6.34 7.52
CA GLU A 32 -21.37 6.62 8.93
C GLU A 32 -21.67 5.39 9.77
N VAL A 33 -20.92 5.23 10.88
CA VAL A 33 -21.14 4.14 11.83
C VAL A 33 -22.51 4.35 12.51
N PRO A 34 -23.50 3.45 12.34
CA PRO A 34 -24.86 3.68 12.82
C PRO A 34 -24.97 3.82 14.34
N HIS A 35 -24.13 3.08 15.08
CA HIS A 35 -24.07 3.11 16.54
C HIS A 35 -22.74 2.54 17.04
N ALA A 36 -22.42 2.80 18.31
CA ALA A 36 -21.27 2.16 18.97
C ALA A 36 -21.36 0.63 18.86
N ASN A 37 -20.21 -0.02 18.73
CA ASN A 37 -20.09 -1.48 18.60
C ASN A 37 -20.87 -2.07 17.40
N TYR A 38 -21.15 -1.29 16.36
CA TYR A 38 -21.73 -1.80 15.12
C TYR A 38 -20.84 -2.90 14.54
N THR A 39 -21.44 -4.06 14.28
CA THR A 39 -20.76 -5.17 13.62
C THR A 39 -20.86 -4.98 12.12
N LEU A 40 -19.71 -5.01 11.44
CA LEU A 40 -19.65 -4.90 9.99
C LEU A 40 -20.39 -6.06 9.32
N ASP A 41 -21.04 -5.77 8.20
CA ASP A 41 -21.56 -6.81 7.31
C ASP A 41 -20.43 -7.79 6.96
N SER A 42 -20.76 -9.08 6.94
CA SER A 42 -19.81 -10.13 6.62
C SER A 42 -20.39 -11.05 5.55
N VAL A 43 -19.73 -11.09 4.39
CA VAL A 43 -20.21 -11.77 3.19
C VAL A 43 -19.18 -12.75 2.67
N ASN A 44 -19.60 -13.85 2.03
CA ASN A 44 -18.67 -14.74 1.34
C ASN A 44 -18.31 -14.12 -0.02
N VAL A 45 -17.03 -14.16 -0.39
CA VAL A 45 -16.56 -13.70 -1.71
C VAL A 45 -17.27 -14.38 -2.88
N ARG A 46 -17.71 -15.63 -2.71
CA ARG A 46 -18.44 -16.39 -3.74
C ARG A 46 -19.86 -15.88 -4.00
N ASP A 47 -20.42 -15.14 -3.04
CA ASP A 47 -21.78 -14.60 -3.14
C ASP A 47 -21.77 -13.17 -3.72
N LEU A 48 -20.58 -12.60 -3.98
CA LEU A 48 -20.42 -11.26 -4.53
C LEU A 48 -20.37 -11.27 -6.05
N THR A 49 -21.08 -10.33 -6.66
CA THR A 49 -20.81 -9.88 -8.04
C THR A 49 -20.05 -8.55 -7.99
N PRO A 50 -19.27 -8.20 -9.04
CA PRO A 50 -18.59 -6.91 -9.09
C PRO A 50 -19.53 -5.72 -8.94
N GLU A 51 -20.72 -5.77 -9.56
CA GLU A 51 -21.74 -4.73 -9.47
C GLU A 51 -22.32 -4.63 -8.05
N GLY A 52 -22.70 -5.76 -7.47
CA GLY A 52 -23.27 -5.80 -6.12
C GLY A 52 -22.27 -5.31 -5.07
N PHE A 53 -21.01 -5.72 -5.21
CA PHE A 53 -19.93 -5.25 -4.34
C PHE A 53 -19.71 -3.73 -4.49
N TYR A 54 -19.66 -3.23 -5.73
CA TYR A 54 -19.46 -1.81 -5.99
C TYR A 54 -20.62 -0.96 -5.47
N ASP A 55 -21.85 -1.28 -5.86
CA ASP A 55 -23.02 -0.46 -5.53
C ASP A 55 -23.36 -0.49 -4.03
N THR A 56 -23.12 -1.62 -3.36
CA THR A 56 -23.46 -1.76 -1.93
C THR A 56 -22.38 -1.21 -1.00
N TYR A 57 -21.10 -1.42 -1.32
CA TYR A 57 -20.00 -1.17 -0.38
C TYR A 57 -19.01 -0.09 -0.86
N VAL A 58 -18.54 -0.17 -2.11
CA VAL A 58 -17.51 0.77 -2.60
C VAL A 58 -18.09 2.16 -2.82
N LYS A 59 -19.17 2.26 -3.61
CA LYS A 59 -19.82 3.52 -3.99
C LYS A 59 -20.37 4.28 -2.79
N THR A 60 -20.89 3.56 -1.80
CA THR A 60 -21.47 4.09 -0.56
C THR A 60 -20.41 4.33 0.52
N ARG A 61 -19.14 3.94 0.28
CA ARG A 61 -18.05 3.96 1.25
C ARG A 61 -18.37 3.16 2.53
N ARG A 62 -19.17 2.11 2.39
CA ARG A 62 -19.60 1.24 3.49
C ARG A 62 -18.60 0.09 3.68
N PRO A 63 -17.97 -0.03 4.86
CA PRO A 63 -17.05 -1.13 5.15
C PRO A 63 -17.77 -2.48 5.21
N VAL A 64 -17.06 -3.54 4.81
CA VAL A 64 -17.54 -4.93 4.79
C VAL A 64 -16.39 -5.90 5.03
N VAL A 65 -16.68 -7.00 5.74
CA VAL A 65 -15.76 -8.13 5.89
C VAL A 65 -16.04 -9.16 4.81
N ILE A 66 -15.10 -9.34 3.88
CA ILE A 66 -15.19 -10.36 2.83
C ILE A 66 -14.51 -11.64 3.34
N LYS A 67 -15.25 -12.74 3.41
CA LYS A 67 -14.76 -14.07 3.80
C LYS A 67 -14.34 -14.87 2.58
N GLY A 68 -13.21 -15.58 2.70
CA GLY A 68 -12.65 -16.43 1.64
C GLY A 68 -11.54 -15.73 0.85
N PHE A 69 -11.19 -16.30 -0.31
CA PHE A 69 -10.14 -15.79 -1.20
C PHE A 69 -10.74 -15.34 -2.53
N LEU A 70 -10.08 -14.44 -3.26
CA LEU A 70 -10.50 -14.08 -4.62
C LEU A 70 -10.63 -15.34 -5.48
N GLN A 71 -11.62 -15.36 -6.37
CA GLN A 71 -11.89 -16.52 -7.23
C GLN A 71 -11.14 -16.43 -8.57
N ASP A 72 -10.32 -15.39 -8.77
CA ASP A 72 -9.47 -15.22 -9.94
C ASP A 72 -8.52 -16.42 -10.10
N PRO A 73 -8.44 -17.06 -11.29
CA PRO A 73 -7.54 -18.19 -11.51
C PRO A 73 -6.06 -17.87 -11.29
N SER A 74 -5.67 -16.60 -11.44
CA SER A 74 -4.31 -16.11 -11.17
C SER A 74 -4.04 -15.86 -9.69
N PHE A 75 -5.05 -15.90 -8.81
CA PHE A 75 -4.87 -15.72 -7.37
C PHE A 75 -4.45 -17.03 -6.70
N VAL A 76 -3.17 -17.34 -6.84
CA VAL A 76 -2.53 -18.56 -6.31
C VAL A 76 -1.73 -18.30 -5.04
N ALA A 77 -1.61 -17.05 -4.60
CA ALA A 77 -0.94 -16.68 -3.35
C ALA A 77 -1.38 -17.52 -2.14
N PRO A 78 -2.70 -17.75 -1.88
CA PRO A 78 -3.12 -18.51 -0.70
C PRO A 78 -2.59 -19.96 -0.61
N THR A 79 -2.28 -20.58 -1.75
CA THR A 79 -1.78 -21.95 -1.80
C THR A 79 -0.25 -22.01 -1.90
N LYS A 80 0.38 -20.99 -2.47
CA LYS A 80 1.85 -20.94 -2.64
C LYS A 80 2.58 -20.32 -1.47
N TRP A 81 1.99 -19.29 -0.84
CA TRP A 81 2.69 -18.46 0.12
C TRP A 81 2.97 -19.21 1.41
N THR A 82 4.23 -19.60 1.52
CA THR A 82 4.88 -20.13 2.71
C THR A 82 6.11 -19.27 2.95
N ASN A 83 6.61 -19.21 4.18
CA ASN A 83 7.85 -18.48 4.47
C ASN A 83 8.99 -18.90 3.54
N ALA A 84 9.17 -20.21 3.32
CA ALA A 84 10.17 -20.74 2.39
C ALA A 84 9.96 -20.28 0.93
N TYR A 85 8.71 -20.23 0.45
CA TYR A 85 8.39 -19.69 -0.88
C TYR A 85 8.74 -18.20 -0.97
N LEU A 86 8.28 -17.40 -0.01
CA LEU A 86 8.48 -15.94 0.03
C LEU A 86 9.97 -15.59 0.11
N THR A 87 10.72 -16.27 0.97
CA THR A 87 12.18 -16.12 1.09
C THR A 87 12.87 -16.48 -0.22
N ARG A 88 12.49 -17.56 -0.90
CA ARG A 88 13.09 -17.92 -2.19
C ARG A 88 12.78 -16.91 -3.29
N GLN A 89 11.54 -16.44 -3.36
CA GLN A 89 11.07 -15.61 -4.47
C GLN A 89 11.49 -14.15 -4.35
N ALA A 90 11.48 -13.60 -3.13
CA ALA A 90 11.68 -12.17 -2.89
C ALA A 90 12.66 -11.88 -1.74
N GLY A 91 13.32 -12.89 -1.16
CA GLY A 91 14.11 -12.74 0.06
C GLY A 91 15.28 -11.77 -0.02
N SER A 92 15.84 -11.55 -1.22
CA SER A 92 16.93 -10.59 -1.44
C SER A 92 16.48 -9.13 -1.53
N GLN A 93 15.17 -8.89 -1.62
CA GLN A 93 14.63 -7.54 -1.75
C GLN A 93 14.83 -6.76 -0.46
N LYS A 94 15.17 -5.49 -0.59
CA LYS A 94 15.44 -4.59 0.54
C LYS A 94 14.14 -3.97 1.03
N LEU A 95 14.04 -3.83 2.34
CA LEU A 95 12.89 -3.28 3.06
C LEU A 95 13.36 -2.21 4.04
N MET A 96 12.46 -1.28 4.32
CA MET A 96 12.51 -0.39 5.47
C MET A 96 11.44 -0.86 6.46
N VAL A 97 11.86 -1.46 7.56
CA VAL A 97 10.96 -2.08 8.54
C VAL A 97 10.88 -1.20 9.76
N GLU A 98 9.66 -0.86 10.20
CA GLU A 98 9.49 -0.05 11.38
C GLU A 98 9.79 -0.87 12.63
N GLU A 99 10.63 -0.33 13.52
CA GLU A 99 10.98 -0.93 14.79
C GLU A 99 10.47 -0.13 15.98
N ARG A 100 10.22 -0.83 17.09
CA ARG A 100 9.93 -0.24 18.39
C ARG A 100 10.84 -0.83 19.46
N ALA A 101 11.23 -0.01 20.43
CA ALA A 101 12.13 -0.43 21.51
C ALA A 101 11.47 -1.44 22.47
N SER A 102 10.15 -1.35 22.64
CA SER A 102 9.38 -2.23 23.52
C SER A 102 7.97 -2.50 23.03
N THR A 103 7.31 -3.51 23.61
CA THR A 103 5.92 -3.84 23.29
C THR A 103 4.90 -2.82 23.80
N ALA A 104 5.30 -1.93 24.71
CA ALA A 104 4.49 -0.81 25.19
C ALA A 104 4.48 0.38 24.22
N ASP A 105 5.46 0.45 23.32
CA ASP A 105 5.58 1.51 22.33
C ASP A 105 4.65 1.26 21.13
N SER A 106 4.27 2.35 20.46
CA SER A 106 3.43 2.33 19.26
C SER A 106 4.26 2.41 17.99
N TYR A 107 3.77 1.78 16.92
CA TYR A 107 4.25 2.02 15.54
C TYR A 107 3.73 3.37 15.00
N GLY A 108 4.22 3.80 13.85
CA GLY A 108 3.93 5.11 13.23
C GLY A 108 4.83 6.25 13.70
N GLN A 109 6.02 5.96 14.24
CA GLN A 109 7.02 6.96 14.64
C GLN A 109 8.09 7.19 13.55
N GLY A 110 8.12 6.35 12.52
CA GLY A 110 9.08 6.47 11.41
C GLY A 110 10.49 6.00 11.76
N ASN A 111 10.63 5.21 12.83
CA ASN A 111 11.90 4.58 13.20
C ASN A 111 12.04 3.31 12.35
N GLU A 112 12.67 3.43 11.18
CA GLU A 112 12.80 2.34 10.23
C GLU A 112 14.23 1.83 10.14
N VAL A 113 14.38 0.51 10.16
CA VAL A 113 15.66 -0.18 10.01
C VAL A 113 15.73 -0.92 8.67
N PRO A 114 16.83 -0.77 7.92
CA PRO A 114 17.00 -1.46 6.65
C PRO A 114 17.29 -2.94 6.89
N MET A 115 16.56 -3.82 6.21
CA MET A 115 16.84 -5.25 6.18
C MET A 115 16.36 -5.89 4.88
N THR A 116 16.73 -7.13 4.65
CA THR A 116 16.20 -7.94 3.55
C THR A 116 14.86 -8.57 3.92
N PHE A 117 14.04 -8.91 2.92
CA PHE A 117 12.80 -9.63 3.18
C PHE A 117 13.06 -11.00 3.84
N ALA A 118 14.17 -11.67 3.51
CA ALA A 118 14.57 -12.91 4.18
C ALA A 118 14.90 -12.71 5.68
N GLU A 119 15.50 -11.58 6.06
CA GLU A 119 15.72 -11.21 7.47
C GLU A 119 14.40 -10.99 8.19
N PHE A 120 13.48 -10.25 7.57
CA PHE A 120 12.16 -10.02 8.13
C PHE A 120 11.36 -11.31 8.34
N ILE A 121 11.38 -12.23 7.37
CA ILE A 121 10.72 -13.54 7.52
C ILE A 121 11.30 -14.33 8.71
N ARG A 122 12.62 -14.28 8.93
CA ARG A 122 13.27 -14.91 10.10
C ARG A 122 12.77 -14.32 11.42
N LEU A 123 12.52 -13.01 11.48
CA LEU A 123 11.92 -12.35 12.65
C LEU A 123 10.49 -12.86 12.91
N LEU A 124 9.68 -13.00 11.85
CA LEU A 124 8.32 -13.56 11.97
C LEU A 124 8.33 -15.02 12.48
N GLU A 125 9.27 -15.84 12.01
CA GLU A 125 9.44 -17.23 12.46
C GLU A 125 9.86 -17.30 13.93
N ALA A 126 10.68 -16.35 14.37
CA ALA A 126 11.05 -16.17 15.77
C ALA A 126 9.91 -15.57 16.63
N LYS A 127 8.76 -15.26 16.03
CA LYS A 127 7.62 -14.57 16.67
C LYS A 127 8.02 -13.22 17.27
N ASP A 128 8.91 -12.51 16.59
CA ASP A 128 9.26 -11.14 16.96
C ASP A 128 8.00 -10.25 16.89
N THR A 129 7.89 -9.33 17.85
CA THR A 129 6.76 -8.39 17.94
C THR A 129 7.22 -6.94 18.01
N LEU A 130 8.50 -6.68 17.73
CA LEU A 130 9.12 -5.37 17.77
C LEU A 130 9.31 -4.78 16.37
N HIS A 131 9.18 -5.59 15.32
CA HIS A 131 9.30 -5.19 13.94
C HIS A 131 7.97 -5.31 13.19
N TYR A 132 7.66 -4.30 12.39
CA TYR A 132 6.45 -4.25 11.58
C TYR A 132 6.76 -3.81 10.15
N LEU A 133 6.36 -4.64 9.18
CA LEU A 133 6.45 -4.29 7.77
C LEU A 133 5.28 -3.37 7.40
N THR A 134 5.58 -2.08 7.33
CA THR A 134 4.67 -1.04 6.87
C THR A 134 4.76 -0.84 5.35
N THR A 135 4.05 0.16 4.84
CA THR A 135 4.11 0.59 3.44
C THR A 135 5.57 0.73 3.01
N GLN A 136 5.91 0.19 1.84
CA GLN A 136 7.24 0.30 1.27
C GLN A 136 7.20 1.26 0.08
N ASP A 137 8.31 1.97 -0.13
CA ASP A 137 8.45 2.86 -1.27
C ASP A 137 8.39 2.08 -2.59
N VAL A 138 7.80 2.75 -3.59
CA VAL A 138 7.79 2.29 -4.97
C VAL A 138 8.89 3.00 -5.74
N GLU A 139 9.68 2.25 -6.51
CA GLU A 139 10.72 2.82 -7.35
C GLU A 139 10.12 3.64 -8.49
N ALA A 140 10.83 4.66 -8.96
CA ALA A 140 10.46 5.36 -10.19
C ALA A 140 10.94 4.57 -11.41
N ASP A 141 10.14 4.57 -12.46
CA ASP A 141 10.52 4.07 -13.78
C ASP A 141 11.67 4.93 -14.35
N PRO A 142 12.82 4.33 -14.75
CA PRO A 142 13.99 5.10 -15.16
C PRO A 142 13.79 5.95 -16.44
N GLU A 143 12.83 5.60 -17.30
CA GLU A 143 12.59 6.29 -18.56
C GLU A 143 11.57 7.41 -18.42
N THR A 144 10.56 7.21 -17.57
CA THR A 144 9.41 8.10 -17.43
C THR A 144 9.37 8.89 -16.13
N ASP A 145 10.23 8.55 -15.16
CA ASP A 145 10.27 9.11 -13.79
C ASP A 145 8.95 8.94 -13.02
N ARG A 146 8.09 8.02 -13.47
CA ARG A 146 6.80 7.75 -12.84
C ARG A 146 6.95 6.66 -11.78
N PRO A 147 6.26 6.77 -10.63
CA PRO A 147 6.29 5.69 -9.64
C PRO A 147 5.74 4.40 -10.24
N GLN A 148 6.41 3.29 -9.97
CA GLN A 148 5.93 1.95 -10.27
C GLN A 148 4.69 1.62 -9.42
N LEU A 149 3.99 0.56 -9.83
CA LEU A 149 2.77 0.13 -9.16
C LEU A 149 3.03 -0.56 -7.82
N MET A 150 4.16 -1.27 -7.69
CA MET A 150 4.45 -2.18 -6.59
C MET A 150 5.83 -1.91 -6.02
N ALA A 151 5.98 -2.06 -4.71
CA ALA A 151 7.29 -2.10 -4.08
C ALA A 151 8.08 -3.33 -4.57
N PRO A 152 9.42 -3.30 -4.60
CA PRO A 152 10.24 -4.35 -5.23
C PRO A 152 9.93 -5.79 -4.75
N PHE A 153 9.67 -5.98 -3.45
CA PHE A 153 9.33 -7.30 -2.92
C PHE A 153 7.94 -7.80 -3.35
N VAL A 154 6.97 -6.90 -3.50
CA VAL A 154 5.63 -7.22 -4.02
C VAL A 154 5.71 -7.49 -5.52
N GLN A 155 6.51 -6.72 -6.25
CA GLN A 155 6.76 -6.90 -7.68
C GLN A 155 7.36 -8.29 -7.98
N ALA A 156 8.27 -8.77 -7.15
CA ALA A 156 8.83 -10.12 -7.26
C ALA A 156 7.77 -11.25 -7.06
N LEU A 157 6.64 -10.93 -6.42
CA LEU A 157 5.51 -11.81 -6.14
C LEU A 157 4.32 -11.56 -7.07
N SER A 158 4.42 -10.64 -8.04
CA SER A 158 3.27 -10.17 -8.84
C SER A 158 2.61 -11.25 -9.70
N GLY A 159 3.29 -12.39 -9.91
CA GLY A 159 2.74 -13.55 -10.62
C GLY A 159 1.78 -14.40 -9.79
N ASP A 160 1.61 -14.13 -8.50
CA ASP A 160 0.78 -14.93 -7.60
C ASP A 160 -0.62 -14.35 -7.36
N PHE A 161 -0.91 -13.16 -7.89
CA PHE A 161 -2.19 -12.49 -7.73
C PHE A 161 -2.53 -11.60 -8.93
N PRO A 162 -3.83 -11.38 -9.24
CA PRO A 162 -4.23 -10.47 -10.29
C PRO A 162 -3.91 -9.01 -9.92
N VAL A 163 -3.36 -8.25 -10.87
CA VAL A 163 -3.21 -6.79 -10.73
C VAL A 163 -4.57 -6.09 -10.56
N SER A 164 -5.58 -6.59 -11.27
CA SER A 164 -6.96 -6.11 -11.20
C SER A 164 -7.89 -7.30 -10.97
N PRO A 165 -8.28 -7.59 -9.71
CA PRO A 165 -9.21 -8.68 -9.42
C PRO A 165 -10.53 -8.50 -10.15
N ALA A 166 -11.13 -9.60 -10.62
CA ALA A 166 -12.43 -9.57 -11.32
C ALA A 166 -13.53 -8.90 -10.48
N LEU A 167 -13.49 -9.06 -9.15
CA LEU A 167 -14.41 -8.41 -8.21
C LEU A 167 -14.37 -6.87 -8.25
N MET A 168 -13.23 -6.29 -8.67
CA MET A 168 -13.01 -4.84 -8.72
C MET A 168 -13.32 -4.24 -10.09
N VAL A 169 -13.52 -5.08 -11.12
CA VAL A 169 -13.77 -4.62 -12.48
C VAL A 169 -15.26 -4.32 -12.62
N ARG A 170 -15.61 -3.05 -12.88
CA ARG A 170 -16.96 -2.72 -13.34
C ARG A 170 -17.23 -3.47 -14.65
N PRO A 171 -18.36 -4.17 -14.79
CA PRO A 171 -18.79 -4.60 -16.10
C PRO A 171 -18.88 -3.37 -16.98
N ALA A 172 -18.32 -3.47 -18.19
CA ALA A 172 -18.38 -2.39 -19.14
C ALA A 172 -19.83 -1.91 -19.25
N PHE A 173 -20.02 -0.59 -19.14
CA PHE A 173 -21.26 0.05 -19.60
C PHE A 173 -21.44 -0.43 -21.05
N ARG A 174 -22.37 -1.36 -21.29
CA ARG A 174 -22.89 -1.58 -22.62
C ARG A 174 -23.59 -0.26 -22.97
N ARG A 175 -22.88 0.58 -23.73
CA ARG A 175 -23.50 1.69 -24.45
C ARG A 175 -24.27 1.12 -25.63
#